data_AF-E8T7N4-F1
#
_entry.id   AF-E8T7N4-F1
#
_cell.length_a   1.000
_cell.length_b   1.000
_cell.length_c   1.000
_cell.angle_alpha   90.00
_cell.angle_beta   90.00
_cell.angle_gamma   90.00
#
_symmetry.space_group_name_H-M   'P 1'
#
loop_
_entity.id
_entity.type
_entity.pdbx_description
1 polymer ?
#
loop_
_entity_poly.entity_id
_entity_poly.type
_entity_poly.pdbx_seq_one_letter_code
_entity_poly.pdbx_strand_id
1 'polypeptide(L)'
;MQREDIANCLIVSCQPVPGGPMDSAQFVTGFARAALEAGAKALRIESVPYVAAARLAVRVPIIGIVKRDLTDSPVRITPYLADVEALAEAGADIIAFDATDRVRPVPVEALVKAVKARNKLTMADCSCLDDARRALAAGVDFVGTTLSGYVGGPEPEDPDIALIAQMRTLTPYVIAEGRIRSPEQAAAAARAGACAVVVGSAITRTEHVTSWFHQAISEAYAARGTQTVLGPTVLGIDIGGTKTMAALVSGGKVIEDMIVPTAREAGPDAWLASLTQSTSAWSSRISRIGIAVTGLVHDGRWSALNPATLGIPDGYPLVERASAVFGKPVCAFNDAQAAAWGEYKFGAGQGRDIVFLTISTGIGGGIVCNGRLLSGLAGHFGLIRSLSEDQAPLEDSTSGRWIASQALKAGFKADAADVFGLALKGEAWADAIVSRSASRVATLCRDIQMMFDPKSIVIGGSIGLADGYLDRVRAHLGEVPPRLSSNLVAAKLAGHAGVIGVADLAEWAR
;
A
#
# COMPACT_ATOMS: atom_id res chain seq x y z
N MET A 1 -41.42 -17.69 2.75
CA MET A 1 -40.57 -17.92 1.58
C MET A 1 -40.53 -19.42 1.34
N GLN A 2 -40.61 -19.85 0.09
CA GLN A 2 -40.41 -21.23 -0.36
C GLN A 2 -39.04 -21.35 -1.08
N ARG A 3 -38.53 -22.57 -1.25
CA ARG A 3 -37.22 -22.76 -1.91
C ARG A 3 -37.23 -22.29 -3.36
N GLU A 4 -38.38 -22.42 -4.01
CA GLU A 4 -38.63 -22.10 -5.41
C GLU A 4 -38.55 -20.59 -5.69
N ASP A 5 -38.70 -19.74 -4.66
CA ASP A 5 -38.68 -18.27 -4.79
C ASP A 5 -37.32 -17.73 -5.31
N ILE A 6 -36.25 -18.50 -5.15
CA ILE A 6 -34.91 -18.18 -5.66
C ILE A 6 -34.42 -19.14 -6.76
N ALA A 7 -35.33 -19.87 -7.40
CA ALA A 7 -34.97 -20.72 -8.53
C ALA A 7 -34.68 -19.89 -9.81
N ASN A 8 -33.73 -20.37 -10.59
CA ASN A 8 -33.28 -19.82 -11.87
C ASN A 8 -32.98 -18.32 -11.80
N CYS A 9 -32.20 -17.91 -10.79
CA CYS A 9 -31.94 -16.49 -10.55
C CYS A 9 -30.49 -16.14 -10.25
N LEU A 10 -30.18 -14.86 -10.47
CA LEU A 10 -28.99 -14.21 -9.94
C LEU A 10 -29.27 -13.76 -8.51
N ILE A 11 -28.36 -14.11 -7.61
CA ILE A 11 -28.25 -13.59 -6.26
C ILE A 11 -27.03 -12.68 -6.22
N VAL A 12 -27.17 -11.46 -5.73
CA VAL A 12 -26.03 -10.56 -5.59
C VAL A 12 -25.59 -10.51 -4.13
N SER A 13 -24.30 -10.77 -3.90
CA SER A 13 -23.71 -10.67 -2.56
C SER A 13 -23.26 -9.23 -2.29
N CYS A 14 -23.98 -8.52 -1.42
CA CYS A 14 -23.72 -7.13 -1.03
C CYS A 14 -22.84 -7.09 0.22
N GLN A 15 -21.57 -7.45 0.06
CA GLN A 15 -20.59 -7.54 1.15
C GLN A 15 -19.42 -6.60 0.87
N PRO A 16 -19.31 -5.46 1.58
CA PRO A 16 -18.21 -4.53 1.41
C PRO A 16 -16.89 -5.16 1.88
N VAL A 17 -15.78 -4.49 1.60
CA VAL A 17 -14.48 -4.81 2.20
C VAL A 17 -14.50 -4.34 3.66
N PRO A 18 -14.22 -5.21 4.66
CA PRO A 18 -14.21 -4.80 6.06
C PRO A 18 -13.27 -3.61 6.31
N GLY A 19 -13.76 -2.57 6.98
CA GLY A 19 -13.05 -1.32 7.23
C GLY A 19 -12.85 -0.43 6.00
N GLY A 20 -13.39 -0.81 4.84
CA GLY A 20 -13.31 -0.03 3.61
C GLY A 20 -14.28 1.16 3.57
N PRO A 21 -14.14 2.07 2.60
CA PRO A 21 -15.00 3.26 2.49
C PRO A 21 -16.49 2.94 2.33
N MET A 22 -16.82 1.77 1.79
CA MET A 22 -18.19 1.29 1.57
C MET A 22 -18.72 0.39 2.70
N ASP A 23 -17.96 0.22 3.80
CA ASP A 23 -18.33 -0.62 4.95
C ASP A 23 -19.35 0.09 5.85
N SER A 24 -20.51 0.41 5.30
CA SER A 24 -21.60 1.09 6.00
C SER A 24 -22.96 0.59 5.53
N ALA A 25 -23.96 0.66 6.43
CA ALA A 25 -25.32 0.22 6.13
C ALA A 25 -25.94 0.98 4.94
N GLN A 26 -25.59 2.26 4.76
CA GLN A 26 -26.07 3.08 3.64
C GLN A 26 -25.59 2.52 2.30
N PHE A 27 -24.31 2.20 2.17
CA PHE A 27 -23.75 1.69 0.91
C PHE A 27 -24.22 0.27 0.61
N VAL A 28 -24.27 -0.61 1.63
CA VAL A 28 -24.81 -1.97 1.46
C VAL A 28 -26.24 -1.92 0.97
N THR A 29 -27.07 -1.04 1.55
CA THR A 29 -28.46 -0.85 1.13
C THR A 29 -28.57 -0.25 -0.27
N GLY A 30 -27.68 0.69 -0.63
CA GLY A 30 -27.60 1.25 -1.98
C GLY A 30 -27.27 0.19 -3.03
N PHE A 31 -26.25 -0.64 -2.78
CA PHE A 31 -25.89 -1.76 -3.66
C PHE A 31 -27.01 -2.78 -3.78
N ALA A 32 -27.65 -3.13 -2.67
CA ALA A 32 -28.80 -4.03 -2.67
C ALA A 32 -29.87 -3.53 -3.63
N ARG A 33 -30.28 -2.26 -3.53
CA ARG A 33 -31.30 -1.69 -4.42
C ARG A 33 -30.85 -1.68 -5.89
N ALA A 34 -29.63 -1.22 -6.17
CA ALA A 34 -29.08 -1.20 -7.52
C ALA A 34 -29.03 -2.61 -8.15
N ALA A 35 -28.64 -3.63 -7.37
CA ALA A 35 -28.62 -5.01 -7.83
C ALA A 35 -30.02 -5.53 -8.20
N LEU A 36 -31.04 -5.17 -7.43
CA LEU A 36 -32.42 -5.56 -7.72
C LEU A 36 -32.98 -4.82 -8.94
N GLU A 37 -32.69 -3.53 -9.08
CA GLU A 37 -33.03 -2.75 -10.28
C GLU A 37 -32.35 -3.32 -11.53
N ALA A 38 -31.16 -3.91 -11.38
CA ALA A 38 -30.43 -4.61 -12.44
C ALA A 38 -30.90 -6.07 -12.68
N GLY A 39 -31.89 -6.57 -11.94
CA GLY A 39 -32.53 -7.87 -12.18
C GLY A 39 -32.11 -9.02 -11.25
N ALA A 40 -31.32 -8.77 -10.20
CA ALA A 40 -31.13 -9.77 -9.15
C ALA A 40 -32.47 -10.07 -8.45
N LYS A 41 -32.74 -11.35 -8.12
CA LYS A 41 -33.99 -11.74 -7.44
C LYS A 41 -33.83 -11.95 -5.93
N ALA A 42 -32.60 -12.05 -5.44
CA ALA A 42 -32.28 -12.19 -4.03
C ALA A 42 -30.91 -11.59 -3.72
N LEU A 43 -30.64 -11.42 -2.43
CA LEU A 43 -29.41 -10.83 -1.93
C LEU A 43 -28.72 -11.76 -0.95
N ARG A 44 -27.39 -11.75 -0.94
CA ARG A 44 -26.58 -12.35 0.13
C ARG A 44 -25.90 -11.23 0.92
N ILE A 45 -26.12 -11.17 2.22
CA ILE A 45 -25.68 -10.05 3.06
C ILE A 45 -24.97 -10.60 4.30
N GLU A 46 -23.79 -10.05 4.56
CA GLU A 46 -23.01 -10.35 5.75
C GLU A 46 -23.30 -9.30 6.83
N SER A 47 -23.35 -9.74 8.09
CA SER A 47 -23.59 -8.94 9.29
C SER A 47 -25.07 -8.67 9.61
N VAL A 48 -25.42 -8.85 10.89
CA VAL A 48 -26.77 -8.63 11.44
C VAL A 48 -27.26 -7.19 11.20
N PRO A 49 -26.48 -6.14 11.54
CA PRO A 49 -26.83 -4.76 11.19
C PRO A 49 -27.15 -4.51 9.72
N TYR A 50 -26.41 -5.14 8.80
CA TYR A 50 -26.62 -4.92 7.36
C TYR A 50 -27.81 -5.69 6.82
N VAL A 51 -28.06 -6.90 7.33
CA VAL A 51 -29.32 -7.62 7.05
C VAL A 51 -30.52 -6.79 7.51
N ALA A 52 -30.48 -6.24 8.73
CA ALA A 52 -31.54 -5.40 9.27
C ALA A 52 -31.76 -4.14 8.42
N ALA A 53 -30.69 -3.43 8.07
CA ALA A 53 -30.75 -2.22 7.25
C ALA A 53 -31.30 -2.51 5.84
N ALA A 54 -30.79 -3.55 5.17
CA ALA A 54 -31.26 -3.94 3.85
C ALA A 54 -32.72 -4.40 3.88
N ARG A 55 -33.14 -5.12 4.95
CA ARG A 55 -34.51 -5.59 5.08
C ARG A 55 -35.52 -4.46 5.12
N LEU A 56 -35.17 -3.32 5.71
CA LEU A 56 -36.01 -2.12 5.72
C LEU A 56 -36.18 -1.51 4.32
N ALA A 57 -35.24 -1.73 3.41
CA ALA A 57 -35.23 -1.11 2.08
C ALA A 57 -35.75 -2.01 0.95
N VAL A 58 -35.72 -3.34 1.12
CA VAL A 58 -36.10 -4.29 0.07
C VAL A 58 -37.02 -5.37 0.60
N ARG A 59 -37.78 -6.04 -0.28
CA ARG A 59 -38.71 -7.13 0.08
C ARG A 59 -38.34 -8.50 -0.50
N VAL A 60 -37.31 -8.56 -1.32
CA VAL A 60 -36.80 -9.81 -1.91
C VAL A 60 -36.14 -10.71 -0.85
N PRO A 61 -35.95 -12.01 -1.14
CA PRO A 61 -35.23 -12.91 -0.26
C PRO A 61 -33.82 -12.42 0.11
N ILE A 62 -33.46 -12.56 1.39
CA ILE A 62 -32.11 -12.29 1.91
C ILE A 62 -31.50 -13.57 2.49
N ILE A 63 -30.34 -13.96 1.97
CA ILE A 63 -29.41 -14.92 2.57
C ILE A 63 -28.52 -14.16 3.56
N GLY A 64 -28.73 -14.36 4.85
CA GLY A 64 -27.95 -13.74 5.92
C GLY A 64 -26.80 -14.62 6.39
N ILE A 65 -25.64 -14.00 6.66
CA ILE A 65 -24.49 -14.65 7.32
C ILE A 65 -23.85 -13.73 8.35
N VAL A 66 -23.16 -14.32 9.32
CA VAL A 66 -22.18 -13.61 10.16
C VAL A 66 -20.82 -14.22 9.91
N LYS A 67 -19.78 -13.40 9.70
CA LYS A 67 -18.39 -13.89 9.67
C LYS A 67 -17.65 -13.41 10.91
N ARG A 68 -16.87 -14.31 11.51
CA ARG A 68 -15.99 -14.01 12.63
C ARG A 68 -14.80 -14.96 12.63
N ASP A 69 -13.67 -14.46 13.09
CA ASP A 69 -12.50 -15.30 13.36
C ASP A 69 -12.57 -15.80 14.80
N LEU A 70 -12.41 -17.13 14.96
CA LEU A 70 -12.42 -17.80 16.25
C LEU A 70 -11.01 -18.30 16.57
N THR A 71 -10.64 -18.25 17.85
CA THR A 71 -9.33 -18.69 18.32
C THR A 71 -9.20 -20.21 18.41
N ASP A 72 -10.32 -20.91 18.61
CA ASP A 72 -10.42 -22.35 18.91
C ASP A 72 -11.05 -23.16 17.77
N SER A 73 -11.43 -22.51 16.67
CA SER A 73 -12.16 -23.14 15.57
C SER A 73 -11.81 -22.48 14.23
N PRO A 74 -11.50 -23.25 13.17
CA PRO A 74 -11.32 -22.72 11.82
C PRO A 74 -12.63 -22.32 11.12
N VAL A 75 -13.80 -22.65 11.69
CA VAL A 75 -15.10 -22.23 11.15
C VAL A 75 -15.30 -20.73 11.34
N ARG A 76 -15.74 -20.06 10.26
CA ARG A 76 -15.93 -18.60 10.24
C ARG A 76 -17.36 -18.14 9.99
N ILE A 77 -18.16 -18.94 9.26
CA ILE A 77 -19.48 -18.52 8.76
C ILE A 77 -20.58 -19.03 9.69
N THR A 78 -21.24 -18.10 10.38
CA THR A 78 -22.38 -18.31 11.31
C THR A 78 -22.13 -19.48 12.27
N PRO A 79 -21.07 -19.42 13.09
CA PRO A 79 -20.65 -20.54 13.94
C PRO A 79 -21.57 -20.81 15.13
N TYR A 80 -22.32 -19.82 15.63
CA TYR A 80 -23.10 -19.95 16.87
C TYR A 80 -24.61 -19.91 16.65
N LEU A 81 -25.36 -20.49 17.60
CA LEU A 81 -26.83 -20.36 17.64
C LEU A 81 -27.26 -18.89 17.72
N ALA A 82 -26.57 -18.09 18.54
CA ALA A 82 -26.84 -16.66 18.68
C ALA A 82 -26.77 -15.90 17.35
N ASP A 83 -25.90 -16.33 16.42
CA ASP A 83 -25.83 -15.74 15.08
C ASP A 83 -27.10 -16.06 14.28
N VAL A 84 -27.60 -17.29 14.36
CA VAL A 84 -28.85 -17.74 13.73
C VAL A 84 -30.04 -16.94 14.26
N GLU A 85 -30.16 -16.81 15.59
CA GLU A 85 -31.24 -16.04 16.21
C GLU A 85 -31.21 -14.57 15.77
N ALA A 86 -30.04 -13.94 15.81
CA ALA A 86 -29.87 -12.55 15.44
C ALA A 86 -30.14 -12.29 13.94
N LEU A 87 -29.70 -13.18 13.05
CA LEU A 87 -29.98 -13.08 11.61
C LEU A 87 -31.47 -13.26 11.30
N ALA A 88 -32.13 -14.19 11.98
CA ALA A 88 -33.58 -14.39 11.84
C ALA A 88 -34.37 -13.15 12.28
N GLU A 89 -33.97 -12.53 13.39
CA GLU A 89 -34.57 -11.30 13.94
C GLU A 89 -34.29 -10.07 13.06
N ALA A 90 -33.09 -9.97 12.49
CA ALA A 90 -32.75 -8.94 11.51
C ALA A 90 -33.55 -9.05 10.20
N GLY A 91 -34.19 -10.20 9.95
CA GLY A 91 -35.07 -10.40 8.80
C GLY A 91 -34.45 -11.16 7.64
N ALA A 92 -33.40 -11.95 7.87
CA ALA A 92 -32.97 -12.94 6.90
C ALA A 92 -34.10 -13.95 6.61
N ASP A 93 -34.20 -14.39 5.36
CA ASP A 93 -35.14 -15.41 4.91
C ASP A 93 -34.48 -16.79 4.81
N ILE A 94 -33.21 -16.78 4.42
CA ILE A 94 -32.30 -17.93 4.40
C ILE A 94 -31.12 -17.61 5.32
N ILE A 95 -30.71 -18.55 6.16
CA ILE A 95 -29.52 -18.40 7.01
C ILE A 95 -28.48 -19.39 6.54
N ALA A 96 -27.32 -18.86 6.10
CA ALA A 96 -26.21 -19.67 5.66
C ALA A 96 -25.16 -19.84 6.76
N PHE A 97 -24.56 -21.03 6.82
CA PHE A 97 -23.55 -21.40 7.80
C PHE A 97 -22.55 -22.37 7.18
N ASP A 98 -21.34 -22.38 7.72
CA ASP A 98 -20.31 -23.35 7.36
C ASP A 98 -20.77 -24.77 7.70
N ALA A 99 -20.75 -25.68 6.74
CA ALA A 99 -21.16 -27.08 6.89
C ALA A 99 -19.99 -28.08 6.77
N THR A 100 -18.75 -27.58 6.81
CA THR A 100 -17.55 -28.44 6.80
C THR A 100 -17.44 -29.27 8.09
N ASP A 101 -16.70 -30.37 8.04
CA ASP A 101 -16.41 -31.25 9.19
C ASP A 101 -15.28 -30.75 10.11
N ARG A 102 -14.81 -29.53 9.88
CA ARG A 102 -13.80 -28.90 10.72
C ARG A 102 -14.32 -28.67 12.13
N VAL A 103 -13.38 -28.59 13.09
CA VAL A 103 -13.67 -28.28 14.49
C VAL A 103 -14.52 -27.01 14.57
N ARG A 104 -15.62 -27.07 15.33
CA ARG A 104 -16.65 -26.01 15.37
C ARG A 104 -17.32 -25.94 16.74
N PRO A 105 -17.81 -24.75 17.13
CA PRO A 105 -18.43 -24.58 18.45
C PRO A 105 -19.84 -25.18 18.54
N VAL A 106 -20.61 -25.18 17.45
CA VAL A 106 -21.98 -25.71 17.41
C VAL A 106 -22.13 -26.69 16.25
N PRO A 107 -22.65 -27.91 16.48
CA PRO A 107 -22.89 -28.89 15.41
C PRO A 107 -23.87 -28.38 14.33
N VAL A 108 -23.71 -28.86 13.09
CA VAL A 108 -24.58 -28.47 11.95
C VAL A 108 -26.05 -28.77 12.24
N GLU A 109 -26.36 -29.92 12.83
CA GLU A 109 -27.71 -30.36 13.15
C GLU A 109 -28.42 -29.39 14.11
N ALA A 110 -27.67 -28.84 15.07
CA ALA A 110 -28.19 -27.87 16.01
C ALA A 110 -28.49 -26.52 15.32
N LEU A 111 -27.62 -26.08 14.41
CA LEU A 111 -27.87 -24.88 13.59
C LEU A 111 -29.11 -25.07 12.70
N VAL A 112 -29.23 -26.22 12.01
CA VAL A 112 -30.41 -26.53 11.18
C VAL A 112 -31.68 -26.47 12.00
N LYS A 113 -31.69 -27.11 13.18
CA LYS A 113 -32.85 -27.09 14.08
C LYS A 113 -33.21 -25.67 14.52
N ALA A 114 -32.23 -24.83 14.84
CA ALA A 114 -32.45 -23.45 15.26
C ALA A 114 -33.03 -22.58 14.13
N VAL A 115 -32.49 -22.68 12.91
CA VAL A 115 -32.99 -21.95 11.73
C VAL A 115 -34.44 -22.36 11.45
N LYS A 116 -34.75 -23.66 11.45
CA LYS A 116 -36.10 -24.17 11.20
C LYS A 116 -37.10 -23.80 12.29
N ALA A 117 -36.66 -23.74 13.55
CA ALA A 117 -37.52 -23.28 14.66
C ALA A 117 -37.98 -21.82 14.47
N ARG A 118 -37.24 -21.01 13.70
CA ARG A 118 -37.63 -19.64 13.32
C ARG A 118 -38.39 -19.57 11.99
N ASN A 119 -38.78 -20.72 11.42
CA ASN A 119 -39.47 -20.84 10.14
C ASN A 119 -38.69 -20.19 8.98
N LYS A 120 -37.36 -20.33 9.00
CA LYS A 120 -36.43 -19.85 7.98
C LYS A 120 -35.84 -21.03 7.20
N LEU A 121 -35.32 -20.74 6.00
CA LEU A 121 -34.63 -21.73 5.17
C LEU A 121 -33.13 -21.78 5.53
N THR A 122 -32.50 -22.92 5.29
CA THR A 122 -31.09 -23.19 5.62
C THR A 122 -30.23 -23.30 4.36
N MET A 123 -29.02 -22.75 4.40
CA MET A 123 -28.02 -22.94 3.35
C MET A 123 -26.70 -23.42 3.97
N ALA A 124 -26.24 -24.59 3.53
CA ALA A 124 -24.98 -25.17 3.95
C ALA A 124 -23.84 -24.75 3.00
N ASP A 125 -22.93 -23.92 3.49
CA ASP A 125 -21.70 -23.58 2.78
C ASP A 125 -20.73 -24.79 2.87
N CYS A 126 -20.52 -25.47 1.74
CA CYS A 126 -19.77 -26.72 1.63
C CYS A 126 -18.43 -26.51 0.93
N SER A 127 -17.42 -27.30 1.30
CA SER A 127 -16.11 -27.33 0.64
C SER A 127 -15.96 -28.50 -0.33
N CYS A 128 -16.70 -29.58 -0.09
CA CYS A 128 -16.66 -30.80 -0.90
C CYS A 128 -18.04 -31.49 -0.96
N LEU A 129 -18.11 -32.59 -1.71
CA LEU A 129 -19.36 -33.35 -1.88
C LEU A 129 -19.82 -34.05 -0.59
N ASP A 130 -18.88 -34.44 0.28
CA ASP A 130 -19.21 -35.11 1.54
C ASP A 130 -19.83 -34.15 2.56
N ASP A 131 -19.40 -32.89 2.58
CA ASP A 131 -20.08 -31.83 3.34
C ASP A 131 -21.56 -31.73 2.94
N ALA A 132 -21.82 -31.69 1.62
CA ALA A 132 -23.19 -31.62 1.11
C ALA A 132 -24.01 -32.85 1.50
N ARG A 133 -23.45 -34.07 1.43
CA ARG A 133 -24.15 -35.30 1.86
C ARG A 133 -24.54 -35.24 3.33
N ARG A 134 -23.61 -34.86 4.21
CA ARG A 134 -23.87 -34.73 5.65
C ARG A 134 -24.90 -33.64 5.94
N ALA A 135 -24.76 -32.48 5.32
CA ALA A 135 -25.70 -31.38 5.50
C ALA A 135 -27.12 -31.74 5.04
N LEU A 136 -27.26 -32.41 3.88
CA LEU A 136 -28.55 -32.90 3.39
C LEU A 136 -29.16 -33.94 4.34
N ALA A 137 -28.35 -34.84 4.90
CA ALA A 137 -28.80 -35.79 5.92
C ALA A 137 -29.26 -35.09 7.22
N ALA A 138 -28.63 -33.97 7.59
CA ALA A 138 -29.07 -33.10 8.68
C ALA A 138 -30.33 -32.28 8.34
N GLY A 139 -30.75 -32.28 7.07
CA GLY A 139 -32.00 -31.70 6.60
C GLY A 139 -31.90 -30.26 6.11
N VAL A 140 -30.76 -29.83 5.56
CA VAL A 140 -30.65 -28.48 4.96
C VAL A 140 -31.50 -28.30 3.71
N ASP A 141 -31.91 -27.07 3.44
CA ASP A 141 -32.76 -26.71 2.30
C ASP A 141 -31.94 -26.48 1.03
N PHE A 142 -30.76 -25.87 1.17
CA PHE A 142 -29.80 -25.60 0.10
C PHE A 142 -28.39 -26.06 0.47
N VAL A 143 -27.62 -26.47 -0.54
CA VAL A 143 -26.16 -26.66 -0.43
C VAL A 143 -25.46 -25.65 -1.34
N GLY A 144 -24.40 -25.02 -0.83
CA GLY A 144 -23.63 -24.00 -1.51
C GLY A 144 -22.18 -24.41 -1.70
N THR A 145 -21.55 -24.02 -2.81
CA THR A 145 -20.12 -24.29 -3.09
C THR A 145 -19.17 -23.26 -2.49
N THR A 146 -19.66 -22.42 -1.57
CA THR A 146 -19.00 -21.23 -1.04
C THR A 146 -17.61 -21.49 -0.46
N LEU A 147 -17.37 -22.67 0.13
CA LEU A 147 -16.10 -23.01 0.78
C LEU A 147 -15.21 -23.93 -0.07
N SER A 148 -15.59 -24.25 -1.32
CA SER A 148 -14.73 -25.01 -2.22
C SER A 148 -13.38 -24.29 -2.38
N GLY A 149 -12.26 -25.01 -2.21
CA GLY A 149 -10.91 -24.44 -2.32
C GLY A 149 -10.50 -23.49 -1.18
N TYR A 150 -11.34 -23.31 -0.16
CA TYR A 150 -11.02 -22.55 1.07
C TYR A 150 -10.65 -23.45 2.24
N VAL A 151 -10.65 -24.77 2.04
CA VAL A 151 -10.34 -25.78 3.06
C VAL A 151 -9.18 -26.65 2.57
N GLY A 152 -7.96 -26.22 2.90
CA GLY A 152 -6.73 -26.91 2.53
C GLY A 152 -6.23 -26.57 1.13
N GLY A 153 -4.90 -26.52 0.97
CA GLY A 153 -4.24 -26.20 -0.29
C GLY A 153 -4.27 -24.70 -0.68
N PRO A 154 -3.64 -24.34 -1.80
CA PRO A 154 -3.75 -23.00 -2.37
C PRO A 154 -5.17 -22.76 -2.89
N GLU A 155 -5.69 -21.56 -2.69
CA GLU A 155 -7.01 -21.18 -3.21
C GLU A 155 -6.99 -21.20 -4.76
N PRO A 156 -7.89 -21.95 -5.42
CA PRO A 156 -7.94 -21.99 -6.88
C PRO A 156 -8.47 -20.67 -7.43
N GLU A 157 -8.17 -20.36 -8.70
CA GLU A 157 -8.64 -19.13 -9.32
C GLU A 157 -10.10 -19.23 -9.80
N ASP A 158 -10.51 -20.37 -10.34
CA ASP A 158 -11.81 -20.57 -11.00
C ASP A 158 -12.91 -21.10 -10.06
N PRO A 159 -14.20 -20.90 -10.41
CA PRO A 159 -15.31 -21.53 -9.71
C PRO A 159 -15.32 -23.05 -9.91
N ASP A 160 -15.78 -23.78 -8.91
CA ASP A 160 -15.79 -25.26 -8.92
C ASP A 160 -17.05 -25.80 -9.60
N ILE A 161 -17.06 -25.72 -10.94
CA ILE A 161 -18.19 -26.19 -11.78
C ILE A 161 -18.42 -27.70 -11.61
N ALA A 162 -17.35 -28.47 -11.39
CA ALA A 162 -17.44 -29.90 -11.18
C ALA A 162 -18.18 -30.23 -9.88
N LEU A 163 -17.87 -29.54 -8.78
CA LEU A 163 -18.59 -29.72 -7.51
C LEU A 163 -20.07 -29.35 -7.63
N ILE A 164 -20.41 -28.30 -8.37
CA ILE A 164 -21.82 -27.93 -8.64
C ILE A 164 -22.54 -29.11 -9.31
N ALA A 165 -21.95 -29.66 -10.39
CA ALA A 165 -22.54 -30.79 -11.11
C ALA A 165 -22.66 -32.04 -10.22
N GLN A 166 -21.67 -32.30 -9.37
CA GLN A 166 -21.71 -33.41 -8.41
C GLN A 166 -22.80 -33.20 -7.35
N MET A 167 -22.89 -32.03 -6.73
CA MET A 167 -23.94 -31.70 -5.76
C MET A 167 -25.34 -31.77 -6.38
N ARG A 168 -25.47 -31.42 -7.67
CA ARG A 168 -26.74 -31.50 -8.40
C ARG A 168 -27.32 -32.92 -8.45
N THR A 169 -26.45 -33.93 -8.42
CA THR A 169 -26.87 -35.34 -8.35
C THR A 169 -27.51 -35.70 -7.01
N LEU A 170 -27.21 -34.94 -5.95
CA LEU A 170 -27.76 -35.14 -4.60
C LEU A 170 -29.06 -34.38 -4.38
N THR A 171 -29.20 -33.18 -4.94
CA THR A 171 -30.35 -32.29 -4.71
C THR A 171 -30.55 -31.30 -5.86
N PRO A 172 -31.80 -30.88 -6.17
CA PRO A 172 -32.04 -29.76 -7.08
C PRO A 172 -31.72 -28.38 -6.50
N TYR A 173 -31.51 -28.27 -5.19
CA TYR A 173 -31.36 -26.98 -4.50
C TYR A 173 -29.88 -26.64 -4.25
N VAL A 174 -29.10 -26.57 -5.34
CA VAL A 174 -27.68 -26.21 -5.32
C VAL A 174 -27.53 -24.72 -5.62
N ILE A 175 -26.90 -23.96 -4.73
CA ILE A 175 -26.56 -22.55 -4.94
C ILE A 175 -25.08 -22.47 -5.32
N ALA A 176 -24.79 -22.06 -6.54
CA ALA A 176 -23.42 -21.87 -6.98
C ALA A 176 -22.85 -20.57 -6.40
N GLU A 177 -21.70 -20.69 -5.74
CA GLU A 177 -20.96 -19.57 -5.19
C GLU A 177 -19.47 -19.85 -5.14
N GLY A 178 -18.66 -18.80 -5.06
CA GLY A 178 -17.21 -18.86 -4.94
C GLY A 178 -16.56 -18.59 -6.30
N ARG A 179 -15.81 -17.49 -6.38
CA ARG A 179 -14.94 -17.14 -7.52
C ARG A 179 -15.64 -16.99 -8.88
N ILE A 180 -16.94 -16.77 -8.91
CA ILE A 180 -17.67 -16.40 -10.13
C ILE A 180 -17.40 -14.92 -10.43
N ARG A 181 -16.61 -14.64 -11.46
CA ARG A 181 -16.14 -13.29 -11.82
C ARG A 181 -16.59 -12.82 -13.21
N SER A 182 -17.10 -13.71 -14.07
CA SER A 182 -17.60 -13.34 -15.39
C SER A 182 -19.03 -13.86 -15.68
N PRO A 183 -19.77 -13.24 -16.62
CA PRO A 183 -21.06 -13.75 -17.09
C PRO A 183 -20.99 -15.19 -17.61
N GLU A 184 -19.90 -15.57 -18.28
CA GLU A 184 -19.69 -16.91 -18.84
C GLU A 184 -19.56 -17.95 -17.74
N GLN A 185 -18.83 -17.64 -16.67
CA GLN A 185 -18.70 -18.48 -15.48
C GLN A 185 -20.05 -18.64 -14.77
N ALA A 186 -20.82 -17.56 -14.61
CA ALA A 186 -22.16 -17.63 -14.02
C ALA A 186 -23.11 -18.50 -14.86
N ALA A 187 -23.06 -18.36 -16.19
CA ALA A 187 -23.84 -19.19 -17.10
C ALA A 187 -23.39 -20.67 -17.08
N ALA A 188 -22.09 -20.94 -16.92
CA ALA A 188 -21.56 -22.29 -16.77
C ALA A 188 -22.04 -22.95 -15.48
N ALA A 189 -22.05 -22.23 -14.36
CA ALA A 189 -22.59 -22.70 -13.09
C ALA A 189 -24.08 -23.06 -13.19
N ALA A 190 -24.88 -22.20 -13.84
CA ALA A 190 -26.29 -22.48 -14.09
C ALA A 190 -26.48 -23.74 -14.96
N ARG A 191 -25.71 -23.88 -16.06
CA ARG A 191 -25.74 -25.08 -16.93
C ARG A 191 -25.30 -26.36 -16.22
N ALA A 192 -24.39 -26.26 -15.26
CA ALA A 192 -23.97 -27.39 -14.42
C ALA A 192 -25.06 -27.84 -13.43
N GLY A 193 -26.16 -27.08 -13.31
CA GLY A 193 -27.36 -27.47 -12.59
C GLY A 193 -27.62 -26.69 -11.30
N ALA A 194 -26.87 -25.61 -11.04
CA ALA A 194 -27.20 -24.71 -9.93
C ALA A 194 -28.60 -24.12 -10.09
N CYS A 195 -29.42 -24.16 -9.04
CA CYS A 195 -30.74 -23.51 -9.05
C CYS A 195 -30.62 -21.99 -8.92
N ALA A 196 -29.54 -21.48 -8.33
CA ALA A 196 -29.26 -20.05 -8.24
C ALA A 196 -27.74 -19.83 -8.28
N VAL A 197 -27.33 -18.64 -8.72
CA VAL A 197 -25.92 -18.27 -8.80
C VAL A 197 -25.67 -17.02 -7.99
N VAL A 198 -24.76 -17.08 -7.02
CA VAL A 198 -24.33 -15.94 -6.20
C VAL A 198 -23.10 -15.31 -6.80
N VAL A 199 -23.18 -14.01 -7.11
CA VAL A 199 -22.04 -13.20 -7.57
C VAL A 199 -21.79 -12.07 -6.59
N GLY A 200 -20.58 -12.00 -6.04
CA GLY A 200 -20.18 -11.00 -5.06
C GLY A 200 -19.16 -10.02 -5.60
N SER A 201 -17.86 -10.31 -5.38
CA SER A 201 -16.76 -9.39 -5.63
C SER A 201 -16.77 -8.74 -7.02
N ALA A 202 -17.24 -9.45 -8.05
CA ALA A 202 -17.32 -8.92 -9.41
C ALA A 202 -18.40 -7.84 -9.63
N ILE A 203 -19.38 -7.72 -8.71
CA ILE A 203 -20.48 -6.75 -8.79
C ILE A 203 -20.36 -5.68 -7.69
N THR A 204 -20.02 -6.08 -6.46
CA THR A 204 -20.20 -5.22 -5.28
C THR A 204 -18.91 -4.74 -4.62
N ARG A 205 -17.74 -5.19 -5.09
CA ARG A 205 -16.43 -4.81 -4.53
C ARG A 205 -15.57 -4.13 -5.58
N THR A 206 -15.86 -2.84 -5.81
CA THR A 206 -15.16 -2.00 -6.79
C THR A 206 -13.65 -2.07 -6.62
N GLU A 207 -13.14 -2.15 -5.39
CA GLU A 207 -11.71 -2.26 -5.09
C GLU A 207 -11.07 -3.50 -5.73
N HIS A 208 -11.72 -4.67 -5.62
CA HIS A 208 -11.21 -5.88 -6.25
C HIS A 208 -11.35 -5.82 -7.77
N VAL A 209 -12.51 -5.40 -8.27
CA VAL A 209 -12.74 -5.31 -9.72
C VAL A 209 -11.73 -4.35 -10.36
N THR A 210 -11.59 -3.14 -9.82
CA THR A 210 -10.60 -2.17 -10.27
C THR A 210 -9.18 -2.73 -10.20
N SER A 211 -8.83 -3.51 -9.17
CA SER A 211 -7.51 -4.14 -9.10
C SER A 211 -7.26 -5.14 -10.24
N TRP A 212 -8.27 -5.93 -10.64
CA TRP A 212 -8.16 -6.86 -11.76
C TRP A 212 -7.94 -6.13 -13.07
N PHE A 213 -8.71 -5.06 -13.31
CA PHE A 213 -8.52 -4.21 -14.50
C PHE A 213 -7.16 -3.53 -14.48
N HIS A 214 -6.75 -2.95 -13.35
CA HIS A 214 -5.45 -2.31 -13.20
C HIS A 214 -4.32 -3.31 -13.49
N GLN A 215 -4.38 -4.51 -12.93
CA GLN A 215 -3.39 -5.55 -13.17
C GLN A 215 -3.34 -5.95 -14.65
N ALA A 216 -4.48 -6.30 -15.25
CA ALA A 216 -4.55 -6.73 -16.64
C ALA A 216 -4.08 -5.63 -17.61
N ILE A 217 -4.46 -4.37 -17.36
CA ILE A 217 -4.01 -3.21 -18.15
C ILE A 217 -2.51 -3.00 -17.96
N SER A 218 -2.01 -3.08 -16.72
CA SER A 218 -0.58 -2.92 -16.41
C SER A 218 0.26 -3.99 -17.11
N GLU A 219 -0.17 -5.25 -17.04
CA GLU A 219 0.47 -6.38 -17.71
C GLU A 219 0.41 -6.23 -19.24
N ALA A 220 -0.74 -5.82 -19.79
CA ALA A 220 -0.89 -5.60 -21.23
C ALA A 220 0.01 -4.45 -21.72
N TYR A 221 0.14 -3.36 -20.96
CA TYR A 221 1.07 -2.27 -21.28
C TYR A 221 2.53 -2.70 -21.14
N ALA A 222 2.86 -3.51 -20.14
CA ALA A 222 4.20 -4.08 -19.99
C ALA A 222 4.55 -5.04 -21.15
N ALA A 223 3.62 -5.91 -21.55
CA ALA A 223 3.80 -6.88 -22.63
C ALA A 223 3.86 -6.25 -24.04
N ARG A 224 3.24 -5.08 -24.24
CA ARG A 224 3.35 -4.31 -25.50
C ARG A 224 4.73 -3.66 -25.71
N GLY A 225 5.65 -3.75 -24.75
CA GLY A 225 6.94 -3.06 -24.76
C GLY A 225 8.18 -3.95 -24.97
N THR A 226 8.32 -4.62 -26.13
CA THR A 226 9.64 -4.90 -26.74
C THR A 226 9.97 -3.96 -27.90
N GLN A 227 9.40 -2.75 -27.86
CA GLN A 227 10.03 -1.55 -28.41
C GLN A 227 10.06 -0.51 -27.29
N THR A 228 11.23 0.04 -27.05
CA THR A 228 11.52 1.05 -26.02
C THR A 228 10.79 2.36 -26.35
N VAL A 229 9.47 2.40 -26.19
CA VAL A 229 8.78 3.67 -25.98
C VAL A 229 8.94 3.96 -24.51
N LEU A 230 9.99 4.71 -24.20
CA LEU A 230 10.12 5.44 -22.95
C LEU A 230 8.75 6.10 -22.68
N GLY A 231 8.13 5.82 -21.53
CA GLY A 231 6.93 6.53 -21.06
C GLY A 231 7.12 8.05 -21.10
N PRO A 232 6.04 8.84 -20.91
CA PRO A 232 6.09 10.30 -21.03
C PRO A 232 7.30 10.84 -20.28
N THR A 233 8.16 11.57 -20.98
CA THR A 233 9.44 11.94 -20.40
C THR A 233 9.23 13.12 -19.46
N VAL A 234 9.72 12.99 -18.24
CA VAL A 234 9.58 13.98 -17.18
C VAL A 234 10.93 14.59 -16.91
N LEU A 235 10.97 15.92 -16.76
CA LEU A 235 12.17 16.59 -16.28
C LEU A 235 12.20 16.53 -14.75
N GLY A 236 13.04 15.69 -14.19
CA GLY A 236 13.38 15.71 -12.77
C GLY A 236 14.49 16.73 -12.51
N ILE A 237 14.26 17.68 -11.61
CA ILE A 237 15.23 18.69 -11.20
C ILE A 237 15.52 18.50 -9.72
N ASP A 238 16.78 18.48 -9.32
CA ASP A 238 17.21 18.47 -7.92
C ASP A 238 18.06 19.71 -7.65
N ILE A 239 17.46 20.71 -6.97
CA ILE A 239 18.09 21.98 -6.64
C ILE A 239 18.76 21.86 -5.27
N GLY A 240 20.07 21.61 -5.30
CA GLY A 240 20.93 21.62 -4.12
C GLY A 240 21.56 22.98 -3.86
N GLY A 241 22.31 23.07 -2.75
CA GLY A 241 23.02 24.28 -2.33
C GLY A 241 24.11 24.76 -3.31
N THR A 242 24.78 23.85 -4.01
CA THR A 242 26.00 24.15 -4.79
C THR A 242 25.84 23.78 -6.27
N LYS A 243 25.05 22.75 -6.54
CA LYS A 243 24.80 22.23 -7.88
C LYS A 243 23.32 21.87 -7.99
N THR A 244 22.78 22.10 -9.17
CA THR A 244 21.45 21.64 -9.57
C THR A 244 21.63 20.55 -10.60
N MET A 245 20.99 19.41 -10.37
CA MET A 245 20.94 18.33 -11.36
C MET A 245 19.60 18.41 -12.10
N ALA A 246 19.64 18.31 -13.43
CA ALA A 246 18.46 18.17 -14.25
C ALA A 246 18.58 16.86 -15.02
N ALA A 247 17.57 16.00 -14.93
CA ALA A 247 17.55 14.70 -15.55
C ALA A 247 16.24 14.49 -16.30
N LEU A 248 16.36 14.01 -17.53
CA LEU A 248 15.25 13.56 -18.33
C LEU A 248 14.96 12.09 -17.98
N VAL A 249 13.85 11.84 -17.29
CA VAL A 249 13.51 10.54 -16.69
C VAL A 249 12.31 9.93 -17.40
N SER A 250 12.33 8.61 -17.58
CA SER A 250 11.20 7.86 -18.09
C SER A 250 11.14 6.46 -17.47
N GLY A 251 10.01 6.11 -16.85
CA GLY A 251 9.79 4.79 -16.23
C GLY A 251 10.87 4.42 -15.20
N GLY A 252 11.29 5.40 -14.39
CA GLY A 252 12.34 5.23 -13.38
C GLY A 252 13.78 5.19 -13.92
N LYS A 253 13.99 5.36 -15.23
CA LYS A 253 15.33 5.40 -15.86
C LYS A 253 15.71 6.82 -16.23
N VAL A 254 16.93 7.22 -15.88
CA VAL A 254 17.55 8.45 -16.37
C VAL A 254 18.00 8.22 -17.82
N ILE A 255 17.51 9.04 -18.73
CA ILE A 255 17.82 8.97 -20.17
C ILE A 255 19.01 9.87 -20.48
N GLU A 256 18.93 11.11 -19.99
CA GLU A 256 19.96 12.13 -20.10
C GLU A 256 19.96 12.93 -18.80
N ASP A 257 21.12 13.37 -18.35
CA ASP A 257 21.26 14.27 -17.22
C ASP A 257 22.33 15.34 -17.47
N MET A 258 22.22 16.42 -16.72
CA MET A 258 23.20 17.49 -16.69
C MET A 258 23.29 18.09 -15.31
N ILE A 259 24.45 18.68 -15.00
CA ILE A 259 24.70 19.41 -13.78
C ILE A 259 24.92 20.88 -14.14
N VAL A 260 24.13 21.76 -13.52
CA VAL A 260 24.23 23.22 -13.65
C VAL A 260 24.70 23.79 -12.31
N PRO A 261 25.68 24.72 -12.28
CA PRO A 261 26.07 25.39 -11.05
C PRO A 261 24.91 26.16 -10.43
N THR A 262 24.71 26.03 -9.11
CA THR A 262 23.70 26.83 -8.39
C THR A 262 24.37 28.12 -7.92
N ALA A 263 24.17 29.21 -8.65
CA ALA A 263 24.67 30.52 -8.26
C ALA A 263 23.90 31.07 -7.05
N ARG A 264 24.32 30.71 -5.83
CA ARG A 264 23.58 30.97 -4.57
C ARG A 264 23.03 32.39 -4.42
N GLU A 265 23.78 33.39 -4.88
CA GLU A 265 23.41 34.81 -4.74
C GLU A 265 22.39 35.30 -5.79
N ALA A 266 22.14 34.51 -6.84
CA ALA A 266 21.24 34.91 -7.93
C ALA A 266 19.75 34.76 -7.60
N GLY A 267 19.43 33.92 -6.61
CA GLY A 267 18.06 33.66 -6.17
C GLY A 267 17.25 32.73 -7.09
N PRO A 268 16.06 32.29 -6.62
CA PRO A 268 15.31 31.21 -7.24
C PRO A 268 14.75 31.54 -8.64
N ASP A 269 14.32 32.78 -8.89
CA ASP A 269 13.84 33.19 -10.22
C ASP A 269 14.97 33.06 -11.27
N ALA A 270 16.21 33.42 -10.92
CA ALA A 270 17.36 33.29 -11.82
C ALA A 270 17.76 31.83 -12.04
N TRP A 271 17.67 30.98 -11.01
CA TRP A 271 17.93 29.54 -11.15
C TRP A 271 16.92 28.89 -12.10
N LEU A 272 15.63 29.20 -11.96
CA LEU A 272 14.60 28.68 -12.85
C LEU A 272 14.84 29.11 -14.30
N ALA A 273 15.16 30.38 -14.55
CA ALA A 273 15.48 30.87 -15.89
C ALA A 273 16.71 30.17 -16.50
N SER A 274 17.78 30.01 -15.70
CA SER A 274 19.00 29.30 -16.13
C SER A 274 18.74 27.84 -16.44
N LEU A 275 17.89 27.17 -15.64
CA LEU A 275 17.50 25.78 -15.87
C LEU A 275 16.69 25.65 -17.16
N THR A 276 15.69 26.50 -17.38
CA THR A 276 14.90 26.49 -18.62
C THR A 276 15.76 26.70 -19.86
N GLN A 277 16.75 27.60 -19.80
CA GLN A 277 17.71 27.78 -20.88
C GLN A 277 18.57 26.53 -21.10
N SER A 278 19.11 25.94 -20.02
CA SER A 278 20.00 24.79 -20.07
C SER A 278 19.28 23.53 -20.57
N THR A 279 18.01 23.36 -20.22
CA THR A 279 17.17 22.21 -20.64
C THR A 279 16.38 22.49 -21.92
N SER A 280 16.66 23.58 -22.65
CA SER A 280 15.90 23.98 -23.84
C SER A 280 15.91 22.90 -24.95
N ALA A 281 17.02 22.18 -25.10
CA ALA A 281 17.15 21.05 -26.03
C ALA A 281 16.19 19.89 -25.71
N TRP A 282 15.71 19.78 -24.47
CA TRP A 282 14.77 18.74 -24.04
C TRP A 282 13.30 19.20 -24.05
N SER A 283 13.04 20.50 -24.24
CA SER A 283 11.71 21.12 -24.09
C SER A 283 10.55 20.41 -24.82
N SER A 284 10.80 19.90 -26.03
CA SER A 284 9.83 19.17 -26.85
C SER A 284 9.52 17.76 -26.33
N ARG A 285 10.43 17.16 -25.56
CA ARG A 285 10.32 15.82 -24.97
C ARG A 285 9.73 15.83 -23.57
N ILE A 286 9.76 16.99 -22.91
CA ILE A 286 9.27 17.16 -21.54
C ILE A 286 7.75 17.30 -21.54
N SER A 287 7.09 16.34 -20.89
CA SER A 287 5.64 16.38 -20.66
C SER A 287 5.30 17.13 -19.36
N ARG A 288 6.10 16.94 -18.31
CA ARG A 288 5.90 17.44 -16.95
C ARG A 288 7.26 17.66 -16.27
N ILE A 289 7.26 18.39 -15.16
CA ILE A 289 8.48 18.70 -14.40
C ILE A 289 8.26 18.39 -12.92
N GLY A 290 9.20 17.68 -12.32
CA GLY A 290 9.28 17.49 -10.87
C GLY A 290 10.50 18.22 -10.33
N ILE A 291 10.35 19.01 -9.27
CA ILE A 291 11.44 19.76 -8.65
C ILE A 291 11.64 19.30 -7.21
N ALA A 292 12.76 18.64 -6.95
CA ALA A 292 13.24 18.29 -5.63
C ALA A 292 14.09 19.46 -5.11
N VAL A 293 13.85 19.90 -3.88
CA VAL A 293 14.57 21.03 -3.28
C VAL A 293 14.96 20.74 -1.84
N THR A 294 16.08 21.30 -1.38
CA THR A 294 16.41 21.34 0.04
C THR A 294 15.40 22.20 0.82
N GLY A 295 15.12 21.84 2.07
CA GLY A 295 14.18 22.58 2.93
C GLY A 295 12.75 22.07 2.82
N LEU A 296 11.78 22.94 3.12
CA LEU A 296 10.38 22.58 3.22
C LEU A 296 9.62 22.98 1.96
N VAL A 297 8.83 22.04 1.42
CA VAL A 297 7.81 22.32 0.42
C VAL A 297 6.44 22.04 0.99
N HIS A 298 5.55 23.03 0.95
CA HIS A 298 4.17 22.92 1.38
C HIS A 298 3.26 23.69 0.43
N ASP A 299 2.25 23.03 -0.12
CA ASP A 299 1.29 23.59 -1.08
C ASP A 299 1.96 24.34 -2.26
N GLY A 300 3.03 23.74 -2.80
CA GLY A 300 3.80 24.30 -3.92
C GLY A 300 4.68 25.51 -3.58
N ARG A 301 4.72 25.91 -2.30
CA ARG A 301 5.59 26.97 -1.78
C ARG A 301 6.83 26.37 -1.13
N TRP A 302 7.95 27.06 -1.29
CA TRP A 302 9.27 26.63 -0.84
C TRP A 302 9.81 27.57 0.24
N SER A 303 10.26 26.99 1.35
CA SER A 303 10.88 27.70 2.47
C SER A 303 12.20 27.05 2.86
N ALA A 304 13.22 27.87 3.12
CA ALA A 304 14.47 27.38 3.68
C ALA A 304 14.27 27.06 5.17
N LEU A 305 14.62 25.84 5.58
CA LEU A 305 14.71 25.50 7.01
C LEU A 305 16.02 25.99 7.63
N ASN A 306 17.06 26.19 6.81
CA ASN A 306 18.32 26.81 7.18
C ASN A 306 18.77 27.77 6.08
N PRO A 307 18.60 29.10 6.25
CA PRO A 307 18.97 30.10 5.26
C PRO A 307 20.46 30.09 4.88
N ALA A 308 21.35 29.56 5.74
CA ALA A 308 22.78 29.44 5.44
C ALA A 308 23.09 28.37 4.36
N THR A 309 22.16 27.43 4.14
CA THR A 309 22.30 26.40 3.09
C THR A 309 21.87 26.94 1.73
N LEU A 310 20.75 27.66 1.68
CA LEU A 310 20.22 28.27 0.47
C LEU A 310 19.34 29.48 0.84
N GLY A 311 19.73 30.68 0.43
CA GLY A 311 18.99 31.91 0.71
C GLY A 311 17.79 32.06 -0.23
N ILE A 312 16.60 31.69 0.24
CA ILE A 312 15.34 31.88 -0.49
C ILE A 312 14.33 32.67 0.34
N PRO A 313 13.44 33.46 -0.30
CA PRO A 313 12.33 34.09 0.40
C PRO A 313 11.45 33.02 1.06
N ASP A 314 10.99 33.28 2.28
CA ASP A 314 10.06 32.37 2.96
C ASP A 314 8.74 32.27 2.17
N GLY A 315 8.28 31.05 1.93
CA GLY A 315 7.06 30.78 1.17
C GLY A 315 7.15 31.17 -0.31
N TYR A 316 8.33 31.09 -0.92
CA TYR A 316 8.54 31.36 -2.35
C TYR A 316 7.63 30.45 -3.21
N PRO A 317 6.82 31.00 -4.14
CA PRO A 317 5.83 30.22 -4.90
C PRO A 317 6.47 29.41 -6.03
N LEU A 318 7.27 28.40 -5.67
CA LEU A 318 8.12 27.62 -6.58
C LEU A 318 7.33 26.99 -7.73
N VAL A 319 6.22 26.30 -7.43
CA VAL A 319 5.44 25.59 -8.46
C VAL A 319 4.84 26.56 -9.47
N GLU A 320 4.27 27.66 -9.00
CA GLU A 320 3.66 28.69 -9.86
C GLU A 320 4.72 29.34 -10.77
N ARG A 321 5.84 29.78 -10.18
CA ARG A 321 6.93 30.46 -10.91
C ARG A 321 7.59 29.53 -11.91
N ALA A 322 7.89 28.29 -11.52
CA ALA A 322 8.44 27.29 -12.41
C ALA A 322 7.46 26.97 -13.56
N SER A 323 6.16 26.81 -13.27
CA SER A 323 5.16 26.56 -14.31
C SER A 323 5.11 27.70 -15.33
N ALA A 324 5.20 28.96 -14.87
CA ALA A 324 5.23 30.13 -15.75
C ALA A 324 6.47 30.19 -16.63
N VAL A 325 7.66 29.89 -16.08
CA VAL A 325 8.93 29.97 -16.83
C VAL A 325 9.09 28.80 -17.81
N PHE A 326 8.75 27.57 -17.39
CA PHE A 326 8.88 26.38 -18.22
C PHE A 326 7.70 26.16 -19.20
N GLY A 327 6.53 26.74 -18.92
CA GLY A 327 5.32 26.53 -19.72
C GLY A 327 4.79 25.09 -19.66
N LYS A 328 5.06 24.38 -18.56
CA LYS A 328 4.71 22.97 -18.34
C LYS A 328 4.13 22.77 -16.94
N PRO A 329 3.33 21.72 -16.69
CA PRO A 329 2.91 21.36 -15.34
C PRO A 329 4.11 21.02 -14.45
N VAL A 330 4.14 21.58 -13.24
CA VAL A 330 5.22 21.40 -12.26
C VAL A 330 4.67 20.88 -10.93
N CYS A 331 5.39 19.99 -10.27
CA CYS A 331 5.25 19.72 -8.84
C CYS A 331 6.58 19.90 -8.13
N ALA A 332 6.54 20.10 -6.80
CA ALA A 332 7.76 20.22 -6.00
C ALA A 332 7.67 19.45 -4.69
N PHE A 333 8.81 18.92 -4.25
CA PHE A 333 8.94 18.13 -3.02
C PHE A 333 10.30 18.40 -2.36
N ASN A 334 10.41 18.06 -1.07
CA ASN A 334 11.72 17.99 -0.44
C ASN A 334 12.61 16.92 -1.13
N ASP A 335 13.90 17.20 -1.27
CA ASP A 335 14.92 16.35 -1.88
C ASP A 335 14.99 14.93 -1.29
N ALA A 336 15.07 14.82 0.04
CA ALA A 336 15.14 13.54 0.72
C ALA A 336 13.81 12.78 0.67
N GLN A 337 12.67 13.48 0.68
CA GLN A 337 11.34 12.88 0.48
C GLN A 337 11.18 12.34 -0.95
N ALA A 338 11.65 13.09 -1.96
CA ALA A 338 11.67 12.62 -3.35
C ALA A 338 12.56 11.38 -3.48
N ALA A 339 13.77 11.40 -2.90
CA ALA A 339 14.66 10.24 -2.88
C ALA A 339 14.02 9.01 -2.20
N ALA A 340 13.29 9.21 -1.11
CA ALA A 340 12.53 8.15 -0.44
C ALA A 340 11.50 7.52 -1.37
N TRP A 341 10.76 8.33 -2.12
CA TRP A 341 9.80 7.83 -3.11
C TRP A 341 10.48 7.06 -4.25
N GLY A 342 11.61 7.58 -4.74
CA GLY A 342 12.43 6.89 -5.74
C GLY A 342 12.86 5.50 -5.26
N GLU A 343 13.45 5.41 -4.07
CA GLU A 343 13.89 4.14 -3.48
C GLU A 343 12.74 3.19 -3.19
N TYR A 344 11.58 3.71 -2.75
CA TYR A 344 10.36 2.93 -2.59
C TYR A 344 9.93 2.26 -3.89
N LYS A 345 9.88 3.04 -4.99
CA LYS A 345 9.29 2.58 -6.25
C LYS A 345 10.25 1.77 -7.11
N PHE A 346 11.49 2.22 -7.24
CA PHE A 346 12.47 1.70 -8.20
C PHE A 346 13.75 1.16 -7.57
N GLY A 347 13.96 1.42 -6.28
CA GLY A 347 15.20 1.10 -5.58
C GLY A 347 15.08 -0.03 -4.57
N ALA A 348 15.68 0.17 -3.40
CA ALA A 348 15.79 -0.84 -2.35
C ALA A 348 14.45 -1.18 -1.66
N GLY A 349 13.45 -0.30 -1.74
CA GLY A 349 12.18 -0.45 -1.03
C GLY A 349 11.20 -1.44 -1.65
N GLN A 350 11.31 -1.72 -2.96
CA GLN A 350 10.52 -2.76 -3.65
C GLN A 350 9.00 -2.64 -3.45
N GLY A 351 8.46 -1.41 -3.37
CA GLY A 351 7.03 -1.16 -3.20
C GLY A 351 6.47 -1.51 -1.83
N ARG A 352 7.31 -1.67 -0.80
CA ARG A 352 6.90 -1.92 0.60
C ARG A 352 7.12 -0.69 1.46
N ASP A 353 6.46 -0.63 2.61
CA ASP A 353 6.63 0.47 3.56
C ASP A 353 8.09 0.62 3.97
N ILE A 354 8.64 1.82 3.75
CA ILE A 354 10.03 2.15 4.03
C ILE A 354 10.18 3.49 4.75
N VAL A 355 11.30 3.61 5.46
CA VAL A 355 11.88 4.89 5.81
C VAL A 355 13.21 5.03 5.09
N PHE A 356 13.42 6.12 4.39
CA PHE A 356 14.69 6.47 3.77
C PHE A 356 15.43 7.48 4.65
N LEU A 357 16.72 7.25 4.86
CA LEU A 357 17.63 8.16 5.53
C LEU A 357 18.80 8.50 4.60
N THR A 358 19.02 9.78 4.35
CA THR A 358 20.23 10.25 3.67
C THR A 358 21.15 10.92 4.67
N ILE A 359 22.39 10.42 4.76
CA ILE A 359 23.42 10.96 5.64
C ILE A 359 24.55 11.45 4.74
N SER A 360 24.71 12.76 4.69
CA SER A 360 25.71 13.44 3.86
C SER A 360 26.30 14.61 4.66
N THR A 361 26.32 15.83 4.12
CA THR A 361 26.67 17.03 4.88
C THR A 361 25.63 17.38 5.96
N GLY A 362 24.40 16.88 5.85
CA GLY A 362 23.33 16.93 6.84
C GLY A 362 22.62 15.58 6.94
N ILE A 363 21.47 15.56 7.62
CA ILE A 363 20.61 14.37 7.70
C ILE A 363 19.21 14.71 7.21
N GLY A 364 18.76 14.01 6.18
CA GLY A 364 17.41 14.09 5.65
C GLY A 364 16.77 12.72 5.57
N GLY A 365 15.49 12.68 5.23
CA GLY A 365 14.80 11.43 4.97
C GLY A 365 13.39 11.62 4.43
N GLY A 366 12.71 10.49 4.25
CA GLY A 366 11.33 10.44 3.85
C GLY A 366 10.69 9.14 4.32
N ILE A 367 9.37 9.17 4.49
CA ILE A 367 8.59 8.04 5.01
C ILE A 367 7.55 7.69 3.96
N VAL A 368 7.54 6.43 3.53
CA VAL A 368 6.49 5.88 2.66
C VAL A 368 5.75 4.80 3.43
N CYS A 369 4.47 5.03 3.70
CA CYS A 369 3.61 4.12 4.47
C CYS A 369 2.28 3.91 3.74
N ASN A 370 1.82 2.67 3.66
CA ASN A 370 0.62 2.27 2.93
C ASN A 370 0.62 2.80 1.48
N GLY A 371 1.78 2.75 0.83
CA GLY A 371 1.98 3.22 -0.54
C GLY A 371 1.86 4.73 -0.74
N ARG A 372 1.94 5.53 0.33
CA ARG A 372 1.86 7.00 0.29
C ARG A 372 3.10 7.64 0.91
N LEU A 373 3.66 8.63 0.21
CA LEU A 373 4.70 9.50 0.76
C LEU A 373 4.07 10.42 1.82
N LEU A 374 4.62 10.43 3.03
CA LEU A 374 4.26 11.41 4.05
C LEU A 374 5.01 12.72 3.76
N SER A 375 4.25 13.80 3.55
CA SER A 375 4.75 15.12 3.15
C SER A 375 4.88 16.09 4.35
N GLY A 376 5.26 17.34 4.06
CA GLY A 376 5.48 18.36 5.08
C GLY A 376 6.75 18.07 5.89
N LEU A 377 6.68 18.16 7.22
CA LEU A 377 7.83 17.94 8.11
C LEU A 377 8.18 16.45 8.32
N ALA A 378 7.34 15.51 7.86
CA ALA A 378 7.63 14.09 7.97
C ALA A 378 8.99 13.76 7.30
N GLY A 379 9.82 12.94 7.97
CA GLY A 379 11.13 12.55 7.44
C GLY A 379 12.26 13.58 7.62
N HIS A 380 12.02 14.74 8.22
CA HIS A 380 13.08 15.72 8.54
C HIS A 380 13.89 15.31 9.79
N PHE A 381 14.46 14.09 9.76
CA PHE A 381 15.09 13.45 10.91
C PHE A 381 16.29 14.22 11.46
N GLY A 382 17.00 15.00 10.62
CA GLY A 382 18.11 15.84 11.07
C GLY A 382 17.72 16.92 12.07
N LEU A 383 16.45 17.34 12.09
CA LEU A 383 15.94 18.38 12.99
C LEU A 383 15.43 17.83 14.34
N ILE A 384 15.40 16.51 14.50
CA ILE A 384 15.01 15.86 15.77
C ILE A 384 16.06 16.20 16.83
N ARG A 385 15.60 16.40 18.07
CA ARG A 385 16.45 16.78 19.20
C ARG A 385 16.51 15.65 20.21
N SER A 386 17.70 15.33 20.69
CA SER A 386 17.89 14.40 21.81
C SER A 386 17.77 15.12 23.13
N LEU A 387 17.21 14.45 24.15
CA LEU A 387 17.11 14.98 25.51
C LEU A 387 18.47 15.09 26.23
N SER A 388 19.52 14.45 25.68
CA SER A 388 20.82 14.26 26.35
C SER A 388 21.94 15.21 25.89
N GLU A 389 21.77 15.95 24.79
CA GLU A 389 22.79 16.86 24.23
C GLU A 389 22.14 18.20 23.85
N ASP A 390 22.47 19.31 24.54
CA ASP A 390 22.20 20.75 24.27
C ASP A 390 20.88 21.14 23.56
N GLN A 391 19.91 20.24 23.47
CA GLN A 391 18.77 20.23 22.55
C GLN A 391 19.11 20.63 21.10
N ALA A 392 20.34 20.39 20.64
CA ALA A 392 20.74 20.69 19.26
C ALA A 392 20.10 19.70 18.26
N PRO A 393 19.86 20.11 17.00
CA PRO A 393 19.47 19.20 15.93
C PRO A 393 20.41 18.00 15.79
N LEU A 394 19.87 16.81 15.55
CA LEU A 394 20.63 15.56 15.38
C LEU A 394 21.71 15.67 14.30
N GLU A 395 21.45 16.41 13.22
CA GLU A 395 22.43 16.59 12.15
C GLU A 395 23.70 17.33 12.60
N ASP A 396 23.59 18.23 13.59
CA ASP A 396 24.72 18.98 14.14
C ASP A 396 25.64 18.12 15.02
N SER A 397 25.19 16.90 15.35
CA SER A 397 25.98 15.92 16.09
C SER A 397 26.29 14.65 15.28
N THR A 398 25.77 14.47 14.07
CA THR A 398 25.85 13.16 13.40
C THR A 398 26.33 13.23 11.94
N SER A 399 26.11 14.36 11.27
CA SER A 399 26.37 14.53 9.84
C SER A 399 27.86 14.66 9.47
N GLY A 400 28.18 14.65 8.18
CA GLY A 400 29.52 14.92 7.67
C GLY A 400 30.07 16.29 8.09
N ARG A 401 29.22 17.33 8.24
CA ARG A 401 29.65 18.64 8.79
C ARG A 401 30.14 18.49 10.22
N TRP A 402 29.44 17.71 11.04
CA TRP A 402 29.86 17.41 12.40
C TRP A 402 31.17 16.62 12.41
N ILE A 403 31.32 15.58 11.57
CA ILE A 403 32.54 14.77 11.48
C ILE A 403 33.76 15.65 11.19
N ALA A 404 33.69 16.52 10.18
CA ALA A 404 34.77 17.44 9.84
C ALA A 404 35.07 18.44 11.00
N SER A 405 34.03 18.93 11.68
CA SER A 405 34.20 19.78 12.86
C SER A 405 34.93 19.07 14.00
N GLN A 406 34.63 17.79 14.25
CA GLN A 406 35.33 17.01 15.27
C GLN A 406 36.80 16.75 14.90
N ALA A 407 37.09 16.48 13.63
CA ALA A 407 38.47 16.35 13.17
C ALA A 407 39.28 17.63 13.42
N LEU A 408 38.70 18.79 13.09
CA LEU A 408 39.33 20.09 13.35
C LEU A 408 39.55 20.33 14.85
N LYS A 409 38.58 19.98 15.71
CA LYS A 409 38.73 20.05 17.17
C LYS A 409 39.82 19.12 17.70
N ALA A 410 40.04 17.99 17.04
CA ALA A 410 41.13 17.07 17.34
C ALA A 410 42.49 17.52 16.75
N GLY A 411 42.56 18.68 16.08
CA GLY A 411 43.78 19.24 15.52
C GLY A 411 44.07 18.82 14.07
N PHE A 412 43.15 18.11 13.41
CA PHE A 412 43.31 17.61 12.05
C PHE A 412 42.48 18.42 11.06
N LYS A 413 43.12 18.97 10.03
CA LYS A 413 42.42 19.61 8.91
C LYS A 413 42.00 18.55 7.90
N ALA A 414 40.88 17.89 8.17
CA ALA A 414 40.33 16.79 7.39
C ALA A 414 38.83 16.99 7.19
N ASP A 415 38.33 16.73 5.99
CA ASP A 415 36.88 16.66 5.74
C ASP A 415 36.32 15.30 6.14
N ALA A 416 35.01 15.09 5.95
CA ALA A 416 34.41 13.81 6.32
C ALA A 416 35.01 12.63 5.53
N ALA A 417 35.26 12.78 4.23
CA ALA A 417 35.82 11.70 3.41
C ALA A 417 37.24 11.33 3.87
N ASP A 418 38.06 12.33 4.21
CA ASP A 418 39.40 12.13 4.79
C ASP A 418 39.32 11.33 6.11
N VAL A 419 38.41 11.71 7.00
CA VAL A 419 38.22 11.02 8.30
C VAL A 419 37.80 9.57 8.09
N PHE A 420 36.89 9.29 7.14
CA PHE A 420 36.53 7.91 6.79
C PHE A 420 37.74 7.12 6.27
N GLY A 421 38.53 7.71 5.37
CA GLY A 421 39.74 7.09 4.84
C GLY A 421 40.78 6.78 5.91
N LEU A 422 40.92 7.65 6.91
CA LEU A 422 41.83 7.45 8.05
C LEU A 422 41.30 6.42 9.04
N ALA A 423 39.98 6.39 9.29
CA ALA A 423 39.35 5.36 10.10
C ALA A 423 39.56 3.95 9.50
N LEU A 424 39.48 3.82 8.16
CA LEU A 424 39.77 2.55 7.47
C LEU A 424 41.25 2.14 7.58
N LYS A 425 42.16 3.10 7.75
CA LYS A 425 43.59 2.84 8.00
C LYS A 425 43.89 2.53 9.47
N GLY A 426 42.89 2.54 10.36
CA GLY A 426 43.04 2.21 11.77
C GLY A 426 43.41 3.39 12.67
N GLU A 427 43.29 4.63 12.18
CA GLU A 427 43.53 5.82 13.01
C GLU A 427 42.46 5.95 14.10
N ALA A 428 42.86 5.76 15.36
CA ALA A 428 41.94 5.65 16.50
C ALA A 428 41.04 6.88 16.69
N TRP A 429 41.58 8.08 16.47
CA TRP A 429 40.81 9.33 16.60
C TRP A 429 39.73 9.45 15.51
N ALA A 430 40.02 8.99 14.29
CA ALA A 430 39.10 9.03 13.17
C ALA A 430 38.02 7.94 13.32
N ASP A 431 38.41 6.73 13.72
CA ASP A 431 37.49 5.65 14.03
C ASP A 431 36.50 6.03 15.13
N ALA A 432 36.98 6.67 16.21
CA ALA A 432 36.12 7.15 17.29
C ALA A 432 35.05 8.15 16.82
N ILE A 433 35.40 9.07 15.91
CA ILE A 433 34.44 10.04 15.34
C ILE A 433 33.39 9.31 14.48
N VAL A 434 33.82 8.43 13.58
CA VAL A 434 32.91 7.69 12.69
C VAL A 434 32.00 6.75 13.48
N SER A 435 32.55 6.04 14.46
CA SER A 435 31.80 5.13 15.33
C SER A 435 30.75 5.88 16.15
N ARG A 436 31.08 7.09 16.66
CA ARG A 436 30.11 7.92 17.37
C ARG A 436 28.96 8.37 16.45
N SER A 437 29.25 8.78 15.22
CA SER A 437 28.21 9.07 14.22
C SER A 437 27.32 7.84 13.97
N ALA A 438 27.91 6.67 13.72
CA ALA A 438 27.18 5.43 13.48
C ALA A 438 26.27 5.01 14.65
N SER A 439 26.72 5.20 15.90
CA SER A 439 25.92 4.90 17.10
C SER A 439 24.66 5.75 17.22
N ARG A 440 24.73 7.03 16.83
CA ARG A 440 23.58 7.95 16.83
C ARG A 440 22.59 7.59 15.74
N VAL A 441 23.07 7.22 14.55
CA VAL A 441 22.22 6.71 13.47
C VAL A 441 21.55 5.39 13.85
N ALA A 442 22.24 4.49 14.53
CA ALA A 442 21.65 3.24 15.03
C ALA A 442 20.51 3.52 16.03
N THR A 443 20.69 4.50 16.91
CA THR A 443 19.64 4.96 17.83
C THR A 443 18.42 5.49 17.05
N LEU A 444 18.64 6.37 16.07
CA LEU A 444 17.57 6.87 15.20
C LEU A 444 16.84 5.73 14.48
N CYS A 445 17.55 4.73 13.96
CA CYS A 445 16.95 3.58 13.28
C CYS A 445 16.07 2.74 14.21
N ARG A 446 16.46 2.61 15.49
CA ARG A 446 15.66 1.93 16.51
C ARG A 446 14.38 2.71 16.81
N ASP A 447 14.48 4.02 16.97
CA ASP A 447 13.32 4.88 17.22
C ASP A 447 12.35 4.85 16.04
N ILE A 448 12.87 4.92 14.80
CA ILE A 448 12.08 4.78 13.58
C ILE A 448 11.35 3.43 13.54
N GLN A 449 12.01 2.32 13.91
CA GLN A 449 11.36 1.01 13.94
C GLN A 449 10.17 0.99 14.91
N MET A 450 10.33 1.60 16.09
CA MET A 450 9.27 1.65 17.10
C MET A 450 8.12 2.58 16.69
N MET A 451 8.42 3.65 15.97
CA MET A 451 7.43 4.65 15.57
C MET A 451 6.63 4.25 14.32
N PHE A 452 7.26 3.59 13.35
CA PHE A 452 6.68 3.38 12.02
C PHE A 452 6.59 1.92 11.59
N ASP A 453 7.29 1.00 12.25
CA ASP A 453 7.40 -0.42 11.87
C ASP A 453 7.63 -0.66 10.35
N PRO A 454 8.60 0.02 9.70
CA PRO A 454 8.82 -0.14 8.27
C PRO A 454 9.38 -1.53 7.96
N LYS A 455 9.15 -2.03 6.74
CA LYS A 455 9.76 -3.29 6.28
C LYS A 455 11.26 -3.19 6.07
N SER A 456 11.74 -1.99 5.78
CA SER A 456 13.17 -1.69 5.75
C SER A 456 13.44 -0.20 5.96
N ILE A 457 14.59 0.09 6.56
CA ILE A 457 15.16 1.42 6.58
C ILE A 457 16.27 1.47 5.51
N VAL A 458 16.06 2.29 4.49
CA VAL A 458 16.97 2.45 3.36
C VAL A 458 17.96 3.56 3.68
N ILE A 459 19.26 3.24 3.72
CA ILE A 459 20.34 4.17 4.04
C ILE A 459 21.03 4.63 2.76
N GLY A 460 21.06 5.93 2.54
CA GLY A 460 21.72 6.60 1.43
C GLY A 460 22.60 7.77 1.86
N GLY A 461 23.03 8.58 0.89
CA GLY A 461 23.92 9.72 1.11
C GLY A 461 25.40 9.35 1.13
N SER A 462 26.26 10.35 0.94
CA SER A 462 27.71 10.11 0.76
C SER A 462 28.39 9.50 1.99
N ILE A 463 27.87 9.78 3.18
CA ILE A 463 28.35 9.19 4.43
C ILE A 463 27.65 7.86 4.70
N GLY A 464 26.32 7.80 4.49
CA GLY A 464 25.55 6.58 4.71
C GLY A 464 26.01 5.39 3.85
N LEU A 465 26.51 5.66 2.65
CA LEU A 465 27.04 4.68 1.70
C LEU A 465 28.58 4.57 1.73
N ALA A 466 29.27 5.27 2.65
CA ALA A 466 30.72 5.14 2.77
C ALA A 466 31.11 3.72 3.24
N ASP A 467 32.25 3.23 2.75
CA ASP A 467 32.71 1.87 3.03
C ASP A 467 32.75 1.56 4.54
N GLY A 468 32.08 0.49 4.93
CA GLY A 468 31.98 0.02 6.31
C GLY A 468 31.08 0.83 7.23
N TYR A 469 30.47 1.94 6.80
CA TYR A 469 29.61 2.75 7.67
C TYR A 469 28.33 2.01 8.06
N LEU A 470 27.63 1.42 7.09
CA LEU A 470 26.39 0.70 7.35
C LEU A 470 26.60 -0.50 8.28
N ASP A 471 27.75 -1.17 8.17
CA ASP A 471 28.12 -2.28 9.05
C ASP A 471 28.41 -1.80 10.47
N ARG A 472 29.04 -0.63 10.64
CA ARG A 472 29.19 0.01 11.96
C ARG A 472 27.83 0.38 12.56
N VAL A 473 26.88 0.89 11.77
CA VAL A 473 25.52 1.18 12.25
C VAL A 473 24.84 -0.12 12.73
N ARG A 474 24.94 -1.20 11.94
CA ARG A 474 24.40 -2.52 12.34
C ARG A 474 25.04 -3.05 13.62
N ALA A 475 26.35 -2.89 13.79
CA ALA A 475 27.05 -3.29 15.00
C ALA A 475 26.53 -2.56 16.25
N HIS A 476 26.21 -1.26 16.13
CA HIS A 476 25.64 -0.45 17.22
C HIS A 476 24.17 -0.73 17.51
N LEU A 477 23.40 -1.31 16.57
CA LEU A 477 22.03 -1.74 16.86
C LEU A 477 22.00 -2.86 17.92
N GLY A 478 23.05 -3.69 17.96
CA GLY A 478 23.19 -4.82 18.88
C GLY A 478 22.21 -5.96 18.61
N GLU A 479 22.19 -6.96 19.49
CA GLU A 479 21.20 -8.04 19.43
C GLU A 479 19.86 -7.55 19.98
N VAL A 480 18.88 -7.47 19.10
CA VAL A 480 17.50 -7.10 19.42
C VAL A 480 16.59 -8.25 18.94
N PRO A 481 15.52 -8.61 19.66
CA PRO A 481 14.59 -9.63 19.19
C PRO A 481 14.14 -9.36 17.75
N PRO A 482 14.02 -10.38 16.87
CA PRO A 482 13.74 -10.16 15.44
C PRO A 482 12.50 -9.30 15.15
N ARG A 483 11.51 -9.32 16.04
CA ARG A 483 10.29 -8.50 15.94
C ARG A 483 10.51 -6.99 16.19
N LEU A 484 11.65 -6.61 16.76
CA LEU A 484 12.04 -5.24 17.10
C LEU A 484 13.29 -4.80 16.32
N SER A 485 13.84 -5.66 15.47
CA SER A 485 15.07 -5.38 14.71
C SER A 485 14.78 -4.55 13.46
N SER A 486 15.54 -3.49 13.26
CA SER A 486 15.48 -2.67 12.04
C SER A 486 16.19 -3.37 10.88
N ASN A 487 15.48 -3.63 9.79
CA ASN A 487 16.09 -4.16 8.56
C ASN A 487 16.76 -3.03 7.76
N LEU A 488 18.08 -2.89 7.89
CA LEU A 488 18.85 -1.84 7.21
C LEU A 488 19.37 -2.30 5.84
N VAL A 489 19.01 -1.56 4.79
CA VAL A 489 19.45 -1.83 3.42
C VAL A 489 20.11 -0.60 2.80
N ALA A 490 21.09 -0.80 1.93
CA ALA A 490 21.71 0.30 1.19
C ALA A 490 20.80 0.77 0.05
N ALA A 491 20.74 2.09 -0.16
CA ALA A 491 20.07 2.73 -1.30
C ALA A 491 20.65 2.23 -2.63
N LYS A 492 19.79 2.07 -3.65
CA LYS A 492 20.19 1.52 -4.96
C LYS A 492 20.29 2.55 -6.07
N LEU A 493 19.56 3.67 -5.95
CA LEU A 493 19.49 4.71 -6.98
C LEU A 493 20.60 5.76 -6.85
N ALA A 494 21.42 5.67 -5.80
CA ALA A 494 22.59 6.51 -5.56
C ALA A 494 22.27 8.00 -5.74
N GLY A 495 23.09 8.72 -6.52
CA GLY A 495 22.95 10.16 -6.74
C GLY A 495 21.69 10.58 -7.50
N HIS A 496 21.01 9.64 -8.19
CA HIS A 496 19.83 9.94 -9.01
C HIS A 496 18.50 9.73 -8.26
N ALA A 497 18.52 9.27 -7.01
CA ALA A 497 17.32 8.95 -6.24
C ALA A 497 16.31 10.12 -6.21
N GLY A 498 16.78 11.35 -5.97
CA GLY A 498 15.95 12.55 -5.90
C GLY A 498 15.25 12.87 -7.23
N VAL A 499 16.00 12.91 -8.34
CA VAL A 499 15.46 13.21 -9.67
C VAL A 499 14.54 12.10 -10.19
N ILE A 500 14.85 10.84 -9.92
CA ILE A 500 13.98 9.70 -10.29
C ILE A 500 12.67 9.76 -9.50
N GLY A 501 12.75 9.98 -8.20
CA GLY A 501 11.58 10.02 -7.34
C GLY A 501 10.67 11.21 -7.62
N VAL A 502 11.22 12.41 -7.80
CA VAL A 502 10.40 13.59 -8.12
C VAL A 502 9.78 13.52 -9.51
N ALA A 503 10.46 12.86 -10.47
CA ALA A 503 9.91 12.63 -11.79
C ALA A 503 8.67 11.73 -11.74
N ASP A 504 8.73 10.61 -10.98
CA ASP A 504 7.56 9.72 -10.82
C ASP A 504 6.42 10.43 -10.07
N LEU A 505 6.72 11.20 -9.01
CA LEU A 505 5.69 11.99 -8.32
C LEU A 505 4.99 12.99 -9.26
N ALA A 506 5.71 13.56 -10.22
CA ALA A 506 5.15 14.51 -11.18
C ALA A 506 4.18 13.86 -12.18
N GLU A 507 4.31 12.57 -12.48
CA GLU A 507 3.38 11.84 -13.35
C GLU A 507 1.95 11.81 -12.78
N TRP A 508 1.82 11.81 -11.44
CA TRP A 508 0.54 11.70 -10.74
C TRP A 508 0.00 13.02 -10.20
N ALA A 509 0.82 14.07 -10.17
CA ALA A 509 0.40 15.40 -9.75
C ALA A 509 -0.62 15.96 -10.76
N ARG A 510 -1.86 16.22 -10.31
CA ARG A 510 -2.93 16.77 -11.18
C ARG A 510 -2.76 18.25 -11.42
#